data_AF-A0A918IZ30-F1
#
_entry.id   AF-A0A918IZ30-F1
#
_cell.length_a   1.000
_cell.length_b   1.000
_cell.length_c   1.000
_cell.angle_alpha   90.00
_cell.angle_beta   90.00
_cell.angle_gamma   90.00
#
_symmetry.space_group_name_H-M   'P 1'
#
loop_
_entity.id
_entity.type
_entity.pdbx_description
1 polymer ?
#
loop_
_entity_poly.entity_id
_entity_poly.type
_entity_poly.pdbx_seq_one_letter_code
_entity_poly.pdbx_strand_id
1 'polypeptide(L)'
;MATMLDFFYYNEISPKEIYGPTGRTIEQTLTKRMNALIAILRNIEKTQTKPTVEMLTSLFEMEEPKKKRLILEKKRFKENESNFHERK
;
A
#
# COMPACT_ATOMS: atom_id res chain seq x y z
N MET A 1 -45.17 -8.76 37.67
CA MET A 1 -44.79 -7.58 36.88
C MET A 1 -43.81 -6.69 37.66
N ALA A 2 -42.67 -7.23 38.09
CA ALA A 2 -41.68 -6.46 38.86
C ALA A 2 -40.22 -6.83 38.56
N THR A 3 -39.95 -7.62 37.51
CA THR A 3 -38.61 -8.17 37.21
C THR A 3 -37.53 -7.09 37.09
N MET A 4 -37.89 -5.90 36.60
CA MET A 4 -36.98 -4.76 36.53
C MET A 4 -36.65 -4.17 37.91
N LEU A 5 -37.64 -4.07 38.82
CA LEU A 5 -37.41 -3.58 40.18
C LEU A 5 -36.65 -4.61 41.03
N ASP A 6 -36.96 -5.89 40.84
CA ASP A 6 -36.27 -7.01 41.48
C ASP A 6 -34.80 -7.06 41.04
N PHE A 7 -34.50 -6.79 39.77
CA PHE A 7 -33.12 -6.66 39.27
C PHE A 7 -32.34 -5.60 40.04
N PHE A 8 -32.93 -4.42 40.27
CA PHE A 8 -32.25 -3.37 41.03
C PHE A 8 -32.04 -3.77 42.49
N TYR A 9 -33.05 -4.40 43.11
CA TYR A 9 -32.99 -4.85 44.50
C TYR A 9 -31.93 -5.95 44.71
N TYR A 10 -31.94 -7.01 43.89
CA TYR A 10 -31.00 -8.13 44.03
C TYR A 10 -29.56 -7.77 43.68
N ASN A 11 -29.35 -6.82 42.79
CA ASN A 11 -28.02 -6.34 42.44
C ASN A 11 -27.58 -5.14 43.31
N GLU A 12 -28.40 -4.74 44.30
CA GLU A 12 -28.14 -3.62 45.23
C GLU A 12 -27.77 -2.31 44.54
N ILE A 13 -28.31 -2.09 43.34
CA ILE A 13 -28.05 -0.94 42.49
C ILE A 13 -29.24 0.02 42.50
N SER A 14 -28.98 1.32 42.65
CA SER A 14 -30.06 2.30 42.65
C SER A 14 -30.53 2.62 41.22
N PRO A 15 -31.84 2.64 40.93
CA PRO A 15 -32.37 3.05 39.64
C PRO A 15 -32.01 4.50 39.23
N LYS A 16 -31.57 5.31 40.20
CA LYS A 16 -31.16 6.71 40.00
C LYS A 16 -29.65 6.88 39.92
N GLU A 17 -28.89 5.80 40.08
CA GLU A 17 -27.44 5.85 40.04
C GLU A 17 -26.94 5.94 38.60
N ILE A 18 -25.93 6.79 38.38
CA ILE A 18 -25.37 7.04 37.04
C ILE A 18 -24.08 6.25 36.93
N TYR A 19 -24.12 5.10 36.25
CA TYR A 19 -22.96 4.21 36.05
C TYR A 19 -21.97 4.70 34.98
N GLY A 20 -21.78 6.02 34.88
CA GLY A 20 -20.91 6.64 33.90
C GLY A 20 -21.51 6.70 32.49
N PRO A 21 -20.68 6.86 31.44
CA PRO A 21 -21.16 7.03 30.08
C PRO A 21 -21.88 5.76 29.59
N THR A 22 -23.09 5.93 29.08
CA THR A 22 -23.86 4.82 28.50
C THR A 22 -23.08 4.18 27.34
N GLY A 23 -23.33 2.90 27.05
CA GLY A 23 -22.74 2.21 25.89
C GLY A 23 -22.85 3.02 24.58
N ARG A 24 -23.96 3.73 24.37
CA ARG A 24 -24.15 4.65 23.23
C ARG A 24 -23.13 5.79 23.21
N THR A 25 -22.85 6.41 24.35
CA THR A 25 -21.86 7.49 24.46
C THR A 25 -20.45 6.94 24.21
N ILE A 26 -20.15 5.76 24.76
CA ILE A 26 -18.87 5.08 24.54
C ILE A 26 -18.68 4.78 23.04
N GLU A 27 -19.67 4.21 22.38
CA GLU A 27 -19.66 3.92 20.95
C GLU A 27 -19.43 5.17 20.10
N GLN A 28 -20.11 6.27 20.42
CA GLN A 28 -19.91 7.57 19.76
C GLN A 28 -18.48 8.09 19.96
N THR A 29 -17.95 8.02 21.18
CA THR A 29 -16.57 8.45 21.45
C THR A 29 -15.55 7.60 20.70
N LEU A 30 -15.76 6.29 20.62
CA LEU A 30 -14.89 5.36 19.90
C LEU A 30 -14.92 5.64 18.40
N THR A 31 -16.10 5.83 17.83
CA THR A 31 -16.28 6.17 16.41
C THR A 31 -15.53 7.45 16.05
N LYS A 32 -15.65 8.51 16.87
CA LYS A 32 -14.92 9.76 16.68
C LYS A 32 -13.39 9.55 16.71
N ARG A 33 -12.91 8.76 17.67
CA ARG A 33 -11.47 8.42 17.79
C ARG A 33 -10.98 7.66 16.57
N MET A 34 -11.73 6.67 16.08
CA MET A 34 -11.35 5.91 14.89
C MET A 34 -11.28 6.78 13.64
N ASN A 35 -12.24 7.69 13.45
CA ASN A 35 -12.20 8.64 12.33
C ASN A 35 -10.97 9.56 12.40
N ALA A 36 -10.60 10.03 13.59
CA ALA A 36 -9.39 10.83 13.78
C ALA A 36 -8.12 10.03 13.45
N LEU A 37 -8.02 8.77 13.88
CA LEU A 37 -6.90 7.89 13.55
C LEU A 37 -6.77 7.67 12.04
N ILE A 38 -7.89 7.42 11.35
CA ILE A 38 -7.90 7.28 9.88
C ILE A 38 -7.38 8.56 9.20
N ALA A 39 -7.79 9.73 9.69
CA ALA A 39 -7.32 11.00 9.14
C ALA A 39 -5.82 11.20 9.33
N ILE A 40 -5.28 10.85 10.51
CA ILE A 40 -3.85 10.91 10.81
C ILE A 40 -3.06 9.95 9.90
N LEU A 41 -3.50 8.71 9.78
CA LEU A 41 -2.85 7.71 8.92
C LEU A 41 -2.83 8.16 7.46
N ARG A 42 -3.95 8.69 6.95
CA ARG A 42 -4.03 9.27 5.59
C ARG A 42 -3.12 10.48 5.40
N ASN A 43 -2.94 11.30 6.44
CA ASN A 43 -2.03 12.43 6.38
C ASN A 43 -0.58 11.96 6.27
N ILE A 44 -0.15 11.05 7.15
CA ILE A 44 1.18 10.43 7.13
C ILE A 44 1.44 9.79 5.75
N GLU A 45 0.44 9.08 5.23
CA GLU A 45 0.54 8.44 3.92
C GLU A 45 0.83 9.47 2.80
N LYS A 46 0.10 10.59 2.80
CA LYS A 46 0.24 11.64 1.79
C LYS A 46 1.52 12.46 1.93
N THR A 47 1.94 12.77 3.16
CA THR A 47 3.05 13.71 3.39
C THR A 47 4.42 13.04 3.47
N GLN A 48 4.47 11.77 3.88
CA GLN A 48 5.75 11.07 4.14
C GLN A 48 5.92 9.84 3.25
N THR A 49 5.01 8.87 3.32
CA THR A 49 5.29 7.56 2.70
C THR A 49 5.14 7.60 1.18
N LYS A 50 4.07 8.21 0.64
CA LYS A 50 3.88 8.35 -0.82
C LYS A 50 5.03 9.08 -1.51
N PRO A 51 5.41 10.30 -1.12
CA PRO A 51 6.51 10.99 -1.79
C PRO A 51 7.84 10.25 -1.65
N THR A 52 8.09 9.56 -0.52
CA THR A 52 9.31 8.75 -0.36
C THR A 52 9.33 7.59 -1.36
N VAL A 53 8.20 6.90 -1.54
CA VAL A 53 8.08 5.82 -2.54
C VAL A 53 8.27 6.37 -3.95
N GLU A 54 7.65 7.50 -4.29
CA GLU A 54 7.80 8.16 -5.60
C GLU A 54 9.25 8.60 -5.85
N MET A 55 9.91 9.18 -4.85
CA MET A 55 11.32 9.57 -4.93
C MET A 55 12.23 8.36 -5.15
N LEU A 56 12.06 7.29 -4.36
CA LEU A 56 12.85 6.06 -4.54
C LEU A 56 12.63 5.46 -5.93
N THR A 57 11.38 5.39 -6.37
CA THR A 57 11.04 4.89 -7.71
C THR A 57 11.72 5.76 -8.79
N SER A 58 11.67 7.08 -8.66
CA SER A 58 12.33 8.01 -9.58
C SER A 58 13.86 7.82 -9.63
N LEU A 59 14.50 7.48 -8.51
CA LEU A 59 15.94 7.21 -8.47
C LEU A 59 16.31 5.92 -9.22
N PHE A 60 15.49 4.87 -9.10
CA PHE A 60 15.76 3.57 -9.72
C PHE A 60 15.28 3.48 -11.18
N GLU A 61 14.28 4.27 -11.60
CA GLU A 61 13.85 4.34 -13.00
C GLU A 61 14.93 4.92 -13.93
N MET A 62 15.84 5.76 -13.42
CA MET A 62 16.97 6.27 -14.19
C MET A 62 18.03 5.21 -14.51
N GLU A 63 18.01 4.07 -13.82
CA GLU A 63 18.98 2.98 -13.97
C GLU A 63 18.54 1.88 -14.95
N GLU A 64 17.44 2.04 -15.72
CA GLU A 64 17.18 1.09 -16.80
C GLU A 64 18.40 1.09 -17.75
N PRO A 65 19.12 -0.05 -17.88
CA PRO A 65 20.31 -0.08 -18.69
C PRO A 65 19.88 0.15 -20.13
N LYS A 66 20.29 1.30 -20.71
CA LYS A 66 20.14 1.58 -22.14
C LYS A 66 20.49 0.31 -22.90
N LYS A 67 19.48 -0.34 -23.52
CA LYS A 67 19.67 -1.60 -24.25
C LYS A 67 20.91 -1.46 -25.12
N LYS A 68 22.03 -2.06 -24.68
CA LYS A 68 23.28 -2.03 -25.43
C LYS A 68 22.94 -2.65 -26.78
N ARG A 69 23.13 -1.90 -27.87
CA ARG A 69 22.88 -2.41 -29.23
C ARG A 69 23.73 -3.68 -29.37
N LEU A 70 23.08 -4.82 -29.61
CA LEU A 70 23.77 -6.07 -29.93
C LEU A 70 24.61 -5.83 -31.19
N ILE A 71 25.93 -5.79 -31.04
CA ILE A 71 26.84 -5.75 -32.18
C ILE A 71 26.84 -7.16 -32.77
N LEU A 72 26.01 -7.38 -33.79
CA LEU A 72 26.01 -8.62 -34.56
C LEU A 72 27.09 -8.51 -35.64
N GLU A 73 28.10 -9.39 -35.57
CA GLU A 73 29.08 -9.51 -36.65
C GLU A 73 28.38 -9.98 -37.92
N LYS A 74 28.45 -9.15 -38.97
CA LYS A 74 27.96 -9.53 -40.30
C LYS A 74 28.91 -10.60 -40.84
N LYS A 75 28.51 -11.88 -40.75
CA LYS A 75 29.21 -12.97 -41.45
C LYS A 75 29.26 -12.62 -42.93
N ARG A 76 30.47 -12.29 -43.42
CA ARG A 76 30.72 -12.11 -44.86
C ARG A 76 30.58 -13.50 -45.48
N PHE A 77 29.51 -13.73 -46.22
CA PHE A 77 29.48 -14.84 -47.16
C PHE A 77 30.58 -14.56 -48.18
N LYS A 78 31.62 -15.40 -48.21
CA LYS A 78 32.60 -15.39 -49.28
C LYS A 78 31.88 -15.80 -50.55
N GLU A 79 31.87 -14.91 -51.53
CA GLU A 79 31.45 -15.18 -52.89
C GLU A 79 32.49 -16.16 -53.47
N ASN A 80 32.07 -17.40 -53.70
CA ASN A 80 32.90 -18.39 -54.40
C ASN A 80 32.87 -18.03 -55.89
N GLU A 81 33.79 -17.20 -56.34
CA GLU A 81 34.15 -17.15 -57.77
C GLU A 81 35.33 -18.11 -58.01
N SER A 82 35.02 -19.33 -58.43
CA SER A 82 36.01 -20.23 -59.02
C SER A 82 36.01 -20.06 -60.54
N ASN A 83 36.78 -19.10 -61.05
CA ASN A 83 37.08 -19.00 -62.47
C ASN A 83 38.47 -19.60 -62.73
N PHE A 84 38.51 -20.85 -63.16
CA PHE A 84 39.73 -21.49 -63.66
C PHE A 84 39.89 -21.15 -65.16
N HIS A 85 41.02 -20.53 -65.51
CA HIS A 85 41.55 -20.50 -66.87
C HIS A 85 43.00 -20.95 -66.84
N GLU A 86 43.29 -22.12 -67.42
CA GLU A 86 44.66 -22.54 -67.72
C GLU A 86 45.25 -21.65 -68.82
N ARG A 87 46.54 -21.31 -68.67
CA ARG A 87 47.31 -20.56 -69.65
C ARG A 87 48.22 -21.50 -70.46
N LYS A 88 48.19 -21.27 -71.78
CA LYS A 88 49.09 -21.70 -72.86
C LYS A 88 48.90 -23.10 -73.44
#